data_AF-A0A1F2X469-F1
#
_entry.id   AF-A0A1F2X469-F1
#
_cell.length_a   1.000
_cell.length_b   1.000
_cell.length_c   1.000
_cell.angle_alpha   90.00
_cell.angle_beta   90.00
_cell.angle_gamma   90.00
#
_symmetry.space_group_name_H-M   'P 1'
#
loop_
_entity.id
_entity.type
_entity.pdbx_description
1 polymer ?
#
loop_
_entity_poly.entity_id
_entity_poly.type
_entity_poly.pdbx_seq_one_letter_code
_entity_poly.pdbx_strand_id
1 'polypeptide(L)'
;MALRRVLLAPRYDLPTMDVAAYLARIGLDAAPSLDVAGLETLQRAHLTQVPFENLDVYHRRGVSTDPVRSIAKIVERGRGGWCFELNGGFASLLAALGFAVTRLGATVLLNGPTSDPEPSHATIRVDLDHPYLVDVGFGDSFIRPLRLDDDGPQNGGTGQFSFSRDDDQITLRHLADDRWMDQYRFTLDPVTPADLDPANEFLQTSPTTHFTTKPFATRLIDGGPDRVTLVHDRLKMRSDGVWAEWPVTPDEWPAVLTEWFGLTP
;
A
#
# COMPACT_ATOMS: atom_id res chain seq x y z
N MET A 1 39.89 1.31 8.17
CA MET A 1 38.81 1.46 9.17
C MET A 1 37.88 2.60 8.70
N ALA A 2 37.05 2.33 7.70
CA ALA A 2 36.24 3.36 7.06
C ALA A 2 35.02 3.70 7.93
N LEU A 3 34.92 4.97 8.35
CA LEU A 3 33.73 5.48 9.02
C LEU A 3 32.53 5.34 8.09
N ARG A 4 31.55 4.51 8.47
CA ARG A 4 30.21 4.53 7.87
C ARG A 4 29.61 5.91 8.14
N ARG A 5 29.46 6.70 7.09
CA ARG A 5 28.66 7.92 7.08
C ARG A 5 27.21 7.47 7.29
N VAL A 6 26.69 7.64 8.49
CA VAL A 6 25.24 7.53 8.74
C VAL A 6 24.61 8.65 7.93
N LEU A 7 24.09 8.31 6.74
CA LEU A 7 23.22 9.19 5.98
C LEU A 7 21.99 9.39 6.85
N LEU A 8 21.91 10.53 7.54
CA LEU A 8 20.67 11.00 8.14
C LEU A 8 19.65 11.06 7.01
N ALA A 9 18.57 10.28 7.14
CA ALA A 9 17.43 10.37 6.24
C ALA A 9 17.02 11.85 6.11
N PRO A 10 16.62 12.31 4.91
CA PRO A 10 16.13 13.68 4.75
C PRO A 10 15.04 13.93 5.78
N ARG A 11 15.18 15.02 6.55
CA ARG A 11 14.13 15.48 7.45
C ARG A 11 12.99 15.99 6.58
N TYR A 12 12.03 15.12 6.31
CA TYR A 12 10.77 15.53 5.71
C TYR A 12 10.08 16.51 6.68
N ASP A 13 9.54 17.61 6.16
CA ASP A 13 8.54 18.38 6.89
C ASP A 13 7.33 17.46 7.07
N LEU A 14 7.27 16.81 8.23
CA LEU A 14 6.19 15.90 8.55
C LEU A 14 4.94 16.73 8.81
N PRO A 15 3.80 16.36 8.20
CA PRO A 15 2.55 17.00 8.57
C PRO A 15 2.29 16.77 10.06
N THR A 16 1.87 17.82 10.77
CA THR A 16 1.34 17.67 12.13
C THR A 16 0.17 16.70 12.08
N MET A 17 0.33 15.55 12.74
CA MET A 17 -0.60 14.43 12.73
C MET A 17 -0.82 13.99 14.17
N ASP A 18 -2.08 13.65 14.49
CA ASP A 18 -2.41 12.94 15.71
C ASP A 18 -2.07 11.45 15.55
N VAL A 19 -0.90 11.07 16.05
CA VAL A 19 -0.40 9.68 16.01
C VAL A 19 -1.37 8.74 16.74
N ALA A 20 -1.96 9.18 17.86
CA ALA A 20 -2.88 8.34 18.61
C ALA A 20 -4.17 8.09 17.83
N ALA A 21 -4.70 9.11 17.14
CA ALA A 21 -5.85 8.94 16.26
C ALA A 21 -5.56 7.99 15.08
N TYR A 22 -4.37 8.07 14.47
CA TYR A 22 -3.99 7.14 13.41
C TYR A 22 -3.85 5.71 13.95
N LEU A 23 -3.15 5.51 15.07
CA LEU A 23 -3.02 4.19 15.70
C LEU A 23 -4.40 3.59 16.02
N ALA A 24 -5.30 4.39 16.61
CA ALA A 24 -6.68 3.97 16.86
C ALA A 24 -7.42 3.60 15.57
N ARG A 25 -7.23 4.38 14.48
CA ARG A 25 -7.81 4.08 13.16
C ARG A 25 -7.35 2.73 12.60
N ILE A 26 -6.14 2.29 12.91
CA ILE A 26 -5.61 0.98 12.53
C ILE A 26 -5.77 -0.08 13.64
N GLY A 27 -6.53 0.20 14.68
CA GLY A 27 -6.87 -0.77 15.73
C GLY A 27 -5.74 -1.05 16.73
N LEU A 28 -4.84 -0.09 16.95
CA LEU A 28 -3.76 -0.18 17.92
C LEU A 28 -3.93 0.86 19.03
N ASP A 29 -3.87 0.41 20.28
CA ASP A 29 -3.98 1.29 21.47
C ASP A 29 -2.66 2.01 21.80
N ALA A 30 -1.54 1.50 21.31
CA ALA A 30 -0.21 2.05 21.57
C ALA A 30 0.75 1.80 20.40
N ALA A 31 1.79 2.62 20.32
CA ALA A 31 2.87 2.44 19.38
C ALA A 31 3.62 1.11 19.66
N PRO A 32 3.81 0.25 18.65
CA PRO A 32 4.69 -0.92 18.75
C PRO A 32 6.17 -0.53 18.91
N SER A 33 7.02 -1.54 19.11
CA SER A 33 8.48 -1.39 19.14
C SER A 33 9.05 -0.82 17.83
N LEU A 34 10.17 -0.08 17.92
CA LEU A 34 10.90 0.42 16.75
C LEU A 34 11.87 -0.63 16.20
N ASP A 35 11.31 -1.78 15.82
CA ASP A 35 12.01 -2.91 15.22
C ASP A 35 11.13 -3.55 14.12
N VAL A 36 11.63 -4.62 13.48
CA VAL A 36 10.92 -5.27 12.38
C VAL A 36 9.58 -5.88 12.81
N ALA A 37 9.46 -6.33 14.06
CA ALA A 37 8.22 -6.89 14.59
C ALA A 37 7.14 -5.81 14.78
N GLY A 38 7.54 -4.64 15.27
CA GLY A 38 6.64 -3.49 15.34
C GLY A 38 6.27 -2.95 13.97
N LEU A 39 7.21 -2.95 13.02
CA LEU A 39 6.94 -2.58 11.63
C LEU A 39 5.94 -3.52 10.95
N GLU A 40 6.09 -4.84 11.14
CA GLU A 40 5.12 -5.84 10.67
C GLU A 40 3.74 -5.63 11.32
N THR A 41 3.71 -5.36 12.63
CA THR A 41 2.46 -5.08 13.36
C THR A 41 1.72 -3.89 12.76
N LEU A 42 2.42 -2.79 12.50
CA LEU A 42 1.86 -1.58 11.88
C LEU A 42 1.35 -1.86 10.46
N GLN A 43 2.13 -2.57 9.64
CA GLN A 43 1.76 -2.87 8.25
C GLN A 43 0.51 -3.75 8.20
N ARG A 44 0.45 -4.81 9.00
CA ARG A 44 -0.70 -5.73 9.05
C ARG A 44 -1.95 -5.04 9.60
N ALA A 45 -1.80 -4.22 10.65
CA ALA A 45 -2.89 -3.45 11.23
C ALA A 45 -3.51 -2.51 10.18
N HIS A 46 -2.67 -1.77 9.45
CA HIS A 46 -3.11 -0.88 8.38
C HIS A 46 -3.85 -1.62 7.26
N LEU A 47 -3.23 -2.68 6.70
CA LEU A 47 -3.82 -3.51 5.64
C LEU A 47 -5.15 -4.19 6.04
N THR A 48 -5.40 -4.36 7.35
CA THR A 48 -6.62 -4.96 7.88
C THR A 48 -7.74 -3.93 8.07
N GLN A 49 -7.39 -2.73 8.54
CA GLN A 49 -8.37 -1.72 8.96
C GLN A 49 -8.64 -0.64 7.90
N VAL A 50 -7.68 -0.35 7.03
CA VAL A 50 -7.77 0.72 6.03
C VAL A 50 -7.91 0.09 4.64
N PRO A 51 -9.10 0.14 4.01
CA PRO A 51 -9.29 -0.47 2.70
C PRO A 51 -8.48 0.22 1.60
N PHE A 52 -7.95 -0.58 0.69
CA PHE A 52 -7.54 -0.11 -0.64
C PHE A 52 -8.77 -0.01 -1.54
N GLU A 53 -9.09 1.19 -1.99
CA GLU A 53 -10.34 1.52 -2.68
C GLU A 53 -10.16 2.68 -3.67
N ASN A 54 -11.06 2.79 -4.65
CA ASN A 54 -11.03 3.84 -5.67
C ASN A 54 -12.30 4.70 -5.73
N LEU A 55 -13.09 4.79 -4.66
CA LEU A 55 -14.42 5.40 -4.70
C LEU A 55 -14.38 6.89 -5.03
N ASP A 56 -13.38 7.64 -4.56
CA ASP A 56 -13.23 9.04 -4.93
C ASP A 56 -12.84 9.21 -6.41
N VAL A 57 -12.07 8.28 -6.97
CA VAL A 57 -11.72 8.26 -8.40
C VAL A 57 -12.97 7.90 -9.22
N TYR A 58 -13.66 6.82 -8.85
CA TYR A 58 -14.88 6.36 -9.50
C TYR A 58 -15.99 7.42 -9.50
N HIS A 59 -16.18 8.12 -8.38
CA HIS A 59 -17.15 9.21 -8.24
C HIS A 59 -16.63 10.58 -8.69
N ARG A 60 -15.42 10.67 -9.27
CA ARG A 60 -14.82 11.91 -9.79
C ARG A 60 -14.71 13.02 -8.74
N ARG A 61 -14.49 12.65 -7.48
CA ARG A 61 -14.23 13.58 -6.37
C ARG A 61 -12.77 14.03 -6.32
N GLY A 62 -11.89 13.28 -6.99
CA GLY A 62 -10.45 13.54 -7.06
C GLY A 62 -9.70 12.99 -5.85
N VAL A 63 -8.43 12.66 -6.07
CA VAL A 63 -7.49 12.14 -5.08
C VAL A 63 -6.19 12.93 -5.12
N SER A 64 -5.49 12.97 -3.99
CA SER A 64 -4.29 13.79 -3.81
C SER A 64 -3.14 12.94 -3.26
N THR A 65 -1.94 13.25 -3.72
CA THR A 65 -0.67 12.72 -3.19
C THR A 65 -0.24 13.41 -1.89
N ASP A 66 -0.90 14.53 -1.51
CA ASP A 66 -0.59 15.31 -0.32
C ASP A 66 -0.89 14.48 0.95
N PRO A 67 0.16 14.15 1.74
CA PRO A 67 0.00 13.30 2.91
C PRO A 67 -0.93 13.91 3.97
N VAL A 68 -1.05 15.25 4.07
CA VAL A 68 -2.01 15.89 5.00
C VAL A 68 -3.43 15.50 4.62
N ARG A 69 -3.76 15.60 3.32
CA ARG A 69 -5.09 15.26 2.81
C ARG A 69 -5.37 13.78 2.91
N SER A 70 -4.36 12.94 2.66
CA SER A 70 -4.46 11.49 2.81
C SER A 70 -4.73 11.09 4.27
N ILE A 71 -4.02 11.69 5.24
CA ILE A 71 -4.25 11.44 6.67
C ILE A 71 -5.67 11.86 7.09
N ALA A 72 -6.11 13.07 6.71
CA ALA A 72 -7.47 13.52 7.01
C ALA A 72 -8.56 12.63 6.36
N LYS A 73 -8.28 12.04 5.19
CA LYS A 73 -9.17 11.05 4.56
C LYS A 73 -9.23 9.75 5.35
N ILE A 74 -8.08 9.19 5.67
CA ILE A 74 -7.96 7.87 6.30
C ILE A 74 -8.44 7.91 7.75
N VAL A 75 -7.98 8.90 8.52
CA VAL A 75 -8.19 8.98 9.97
C VAL A 75 -9.49 9.70 10.31
N GLU A 76 -9.63 10.97 9.93
CA GLU A 76 -10.78 11.78 10.36
C GLU A 76 -12.09 11.36 9.69
N ARG A 77 -12.03 11.04 8.39
CA ARG A 77 -13.19 10.61 7.60
C ARG A 77 -13.41 9.09 7.61
N GLY A 78 -12.54 8.33 8.29
CA GLY A 78 -12.63 6.88 8.38
C GLY A 78 -12.56 6.14 7.03
N ARG A 79 -12.06 6.79 5.97
CA ARG A 79 -12.07 6.22 4.63
C ARG A 79 -10.85 5.32 4.37
N GLY A 80 -10.86 4.68 3.21
CA GLY A 80 -9.69 4.05 2.62
C GLY A 80 -8.90 5.04 1.76
N GLY A 81 -8.27 4.53 0.72
CA GLY A 81 -7.65 5.31 -0.34
C GLY A 81 -7.01 4.40 -1.37
N TRP A 82 -6.42 5.00 -2.41
CA TRP A 82 -5.56 4.27 -3.33
C TRP A 82 -4.06 4.42 -3.00
N CYS A 83 -3.16 3.86 -3.80
CA CYS A 83 -1.76 3.62 -3.40
C CYS A 83 -1.02 4.86 -2.89
N PHE A 84 -1.18 6.01 -3.56
CA PHE A 84 -0.53 7.27 -3.15
C PHE A 84 -1.01 7.76 -1.79
N GLU A 85 -2.32 7.62 -1.51
CA GLU A 85 -2.93 8.05 -0.25
C GLU A 85 -2.52 7.12 0.90
N LEU A 86 -2.59 5.81 0.66
CA LEU A 86 -2.31 4.81 1.68
C LEU A 86 -0.82 4.82 2.06
N ASN A 87 0.09 4.72 1.09
CA ASN A 87 1.52 4.72 1.37
C ASN A 87 2.03 6.11 1.79
N GLY A 88 1.43 7.20 1.29
CA GLY A 88 1.77 8.56 1.74
C GLY A 88 1.38 8.83 3.21
N GLY A 89 0.17 8.43 3.60
CA GLY A 89 -0.29 8.52 4.98
C GLY A 89 0.49 7.59 5.93
N PHE A 90 0.75 6.35 5.50
CA PHE A 90 1.48 5.38 6.31
C PHE A 90 2.96 5.74 6.49
N ALA A 91 3.63 6.25 5.45
CA ALA A 91 4.99 6.79 5.56
C ALA A 91 5.06 7.92 6.60
N SER A 92 4.02 8.77 6.66
CA SER A 92 3.94 9.85 7.64
C SER A 92 3.79 9.29 9.06
N LEU A 93 2.92 8.29 9.27
CA LEU A 93 2.80 7.57 10.54
C LEU A 93 4.13 6.99 11.00
N LEU A 94 4.80 6.22 10.14
CA LEU A 94 6.07 5.58 10.45
C LEU A 94 7.14 6.61 10.85
N ALA A 95 7.25 7.71 10.11
CA ALA A 95 8.22 8.76 10.42
C ALA A 95 7.91 9.46 11.75
N ALA A 96 6.64 9.72 12.07
CA ALA A 96 6.24 10.32 13.34
C ALA A 96 6.46 9.40 14.55
N LEU A 97 6.41 8.08 14.34
CA LEU A 97 6.77 7.08 15.34
C LEU A 97 8.29 6.98 15.55
N GLY A 98 9.10 7.52 14.63
CA GLY A 98 10.56 7.55 14.73
C GLY A 98 11.28 6.54 13.84
N PHE A 99 10.59 5.85 12.93
CA PHE A 99 11.25 5.04 11.91
C PHE A 99 12.02 5.92 10.92
N ALA A 100 13.15 5.41 10.41
CA ALA A 100 13.89 6.05 9.33
C ALA A 100 13.23 5.69 7.98
N VAL A 101 12.43 6.61 7.44
CA VAL A 101 11.55 6.36 6.28
C VAL A 101 12.08 7.06 5.03
N THR A 102 12.04 6.35 3.90
CA THR A 102 12.21 6.90 2.56
C THR A 102 10.99 6.54 1.71
N ARG A 103 10.33 7.53 1.10
CA ARG A 103 9.26 7.28 0.12
C ARG A 103 9.89 6.94 -1.23
N LEU A 104 9.39 5.89 -1.87
CA LEU A 104 9.87 5.40 -3.16
C LEU A 104 8.75 5.45 -4.21
N GLY A 105 9.13 5.75 -5.46
CA GLY A 105 8.27 5.62 -6.62
C GLY A 105 8.49 4.26 -7.29
N ALA A 106 7.41 3.63 -7.72
CA ALA A 106 7.43 2.35 -8.40
C ALA A 106 6.53 2.38 -9.64
N THR A 107 6.78 1.48 -10.58
CA THR A 107 5.96 1.26 -11.77
C THR A 107 5.34 -0.12 -11.69
N VAL A 108 4.00 -0.18 -11.76
CA VAL A 108 3.25 -1.44 -11.76
C VAL A 108 3.49 -2.21 -13.07
N LEU A 109 3.87 -3.49 -12.96
CA LEU A 109 4.14 -4.38 -14.10
C LEU A 109 3.07 -5.47 -14.25
N LEU A 110 2.71 -6.14 -13.15
CA LEU A 110 1.80 -7.30 -13.13
C LEU A 110 2.13 -8.32 -14.24
N ASN A 111 3.43 -8.64 -14.36
CA ASN A 111 4.01 -9.58 -15.32
C ASN A 111 3.83 -9.21 -16.80
N GLY A 112 3.72 -7.92 -17.11
CA GLY A 112 3.64 -7.41 -18.48
C GLY A 112 4.23 -6.00 -18.64
N PRO A 113 4.38 -5.54 -19.89
CA PRO A 113 4.69 -4.13 -20.14
C PRO A 113 3.54 -3.26 -19.66
N THR A 114 3.87 -2.10 -19.09
CA THR A 114 2.90 -1.08 -18.70
C THR A 114 3.03 0.14 -19.60
N SER A 115 1.92 0.85 -19.78
CA SER A 115 1.87 2.17 -20.42
C SER A 115 1.59 3.27 -19.41
N ASP A 116 1.53 2.94 -18.11
CA ASP A 116 1.30 3.93 -17.07
C ASP A 116 2.50 4.87 -16.94
N PRO A 117 2.27 6.14 -16.55
CA PRO A 117 3.37 7.05 -16.25
C PRO A 117 4.28 6.50 -15.15
N GLU A 118 5.59 6.62 -15.30
CA GLU A 118 6.54 6.18 -14.27
C GLU A 118 6.95 7.38 -13.39
N PRO A 119 6.89 7.28 -12.03
CA PRO A 119 6.36 6.17 -11.24
C PRO A 119 4.82 6.19 -11.07
N SER A 120 4.15 5.06 -11.30
CA SER A 120 2.68 4.87 -11.19
C SER A 120 2.19 4.36 -9.84
N HIS A 121 3.09 4.08 -8.91
CA HIS A 121 2.82 3.53 -7.59
C HIS A 121 3.76 4.15 -6.55
N ALA A 122 3.30 4.25 -5.31
CA ALA A 122 4.13 4.65 -4.18
C ALA A 122 4.40 3.43 -3.30
N THR A 123 5.62 3.30 -2.78
CA THR A 123 6.00 2.28 -1.79
C THR A 123 6.99 2.88 -0.80
N ILE A 124 7.35 2.15 0.25
CA ILE A 124 8.10 2.71 1.38
C ILE A 124 9.33 1.87 1.66
N ARG A 125 10.47 2.54 1.84
CA ARG A 125 11.65 1.95 2.47
C ARG A 125 11.74 2.38 3.93
N VAL A 126 12.02 1.43 4.82
CA VAL A 126 12.31 1.68 6.23
C VAL A 126 13.68 1.11 6.58
N ASP A 127 14.56 1.94 7.12
CA ASP A 127 15.90 1.52 7.55
C ASP A 127 15.91 1.18 9.05
N LEU A 128 16.15 -0.09 9.37
CA LEU A 128 16.33 -0.63 10.73
C LEU A 128 17.72 -1.27 10.85
N ASP A 129 17.81 -2.51 11.33
CA ASP A 129 18.99 -3.37 11.22
C ASP A 129 19.27 -3.74 9.75
N HIS A 130 18.22 -3.86 8.94
CA HIS A 130 18.25 -4.00 7.49
C HIS A 130 17.36 -2.93 6.82
N PRO A 131 17.55 -2.63 5.52
CA PRO A 131 16.57 -1.89 4.75
C PRO A 131 15.38 -2.79 4.43
N TYR A 132 14.16 -2.32 4.70
CA TYR A 132 12.93 -3.06 4.45
C TYR A 132 12.03 -2.33 3.45
N LEU A 133 11.43 -3.08 2.53
CA LEU A 133 10.32 -2.65 1.69
C LEU A 133 9.02 -2.87 2.44
N VAL A 134 8.19 -1.84 2.47
CA VAL A 134 6.90 -1.80 3.14
C VAL A 134 5.89 -1.22 2.19
N ASP A 135 4.73 -1.86 2.09
CA ASP A 135 3.66 -1.43 1.21
C ASP A 135 2.30 -1.75 1.83
N VAL A 136 1.44 -0.75 1.93
CA VAL A 136 0.06 -0.86 2.40
C VAL A 136 -0.96 -0.45 1.32
N GLY A 137 -0.50 -0.21 0.09
CA GLY A 137 -1.26 0.43 -0.99
C GLY A 137 -1.32 -0.33 -2.30
N PHE A 138 -0.69 -1.51 -2.43
CA PHE A 138 -0.70 -2.29 -3.68
C PHE A 138 -1.96 -3.17 -3.87
N GLY A 139 -2.70 -3.47 -2.80
CA GLY A 139 -3.82 -4.41 -2.83
C GLY A 139 -3.41 -5.80 -2.31
N ASP A 140 -3.57 -6.85 -3.13
CA ASP A 140 -3.18 -8.22 -2.75
C ASP A 140 -1.68 -8.43 -2.98
N SER A 141 -0.90 -8.26 -1.91
CA SER A 141 0.56 -8.30 -1.91
C SER A 141 1.09 -8.93 -0.61
N PHE A 142 2.38 -8.74 -0.35
CA PHE A 142 3.00 -9.08 0.93
C PHE A 142 2.40 -8.26 2.08
N ILE A 143 2.34 -8.89 3.25
CA ILE A 143 1.79 -8.33 4.49
C ILE A 143 2.86 -8.26 5.59
N ARG A 144 4.12 -8.53 5.24
CA ARG A 144 5.30 -8.47 6.12
C ARG A 144 6.41 -7.67 5.44
N PRO A 145 7.18 -6.84 6.17
CA PRO A 145 8.29 -6.11 5.60
C PRO A 145 9.31 -7.05 4.92
N LEU A 146 9.70 -6.74 3.69
CA LEU A 146 10.64 -7.55 2.91
C LEU A 146 12.04 -6.93 2.96
N ARG A 147 13.09 -7.71 3.22
CA ARG A 147 14.47 -7.21 3.29
C ARG A 147 14.96 -6.84 1.89
N LEU A 148 15.27 -5.56 1.68
CA LEU A 148 15.78 -5.01 0.43
C LEU A 148 17.25 -5.36 0.18
N ASP A 149 17.95 -5.97 1.13
CA ASP A 149 19.34 -6.42 0.98
C ASP A 149 19.47 -7.95 0.81
N ASP A 150 18.33 -8.63 0.58
CA ASP A 150 18.26 -10.08 0.36
C ASP A 150 17.43 -10.38 -0.90
N ASP A 151 18.09 -10.88 -1.94
CA ASP A 151 17.44 -11.21 -3.22
C ASP A 151 16.82 -12.62 -3.22
N GLY A 152 17.02 -13.40 -2.15
CA GLY A 152 16.47 -14.73 -2.00
C GLY A 152 14.94 -14.75 -1.80
N PRO A 153 14.31 -15.94 -1.85
CA PRO A 153 12.90 -16.10 -1.50
C PRO A 153 12.63 -15.72 -0.04
N GLN A 154 11.65 -14.86 0.18
CA GLN A 154 11.23 -14.35 1.48
C GLN A 154 9.74 -14.64 1.70
N ASN A 155 9.35 -15.02 2.91
CA ASN A 155 7.95 -15.20 3.27
C ASN A 155 7.27 -13.84 3.50
N GLY A 156 6.49 -13.38 2.52
CA GLY A 156 5.71 -12.14 2.62
C GLY A 156 4.39 -12.29 3.38
N GLY A 157 4.12 -13.44 3.99
CA GLY A 157 2.90 -13.74 4.74
C GLY A 157 1.72 -14.22 3.88
N THR A 158 1.65 -13.80 2.62
CA THR A 158 0.65 -14.23 1.62
C THR A 158 1.23 -15.15 0.53
N GLY A 159 2.54 -15.37 0.56
CA GLY A 159 3.28 -16.12 -0.46
C GLY A 159 4.78 -15.89 -0.35
N GLN A 160 5.53 -16.45 -1.30
CA GLN A 160 6.97 -16.21 -1.43
C GLN A 160 7.20 -15.00 -2.34
N PHE A 161 8.05 -14.09 -1.89
CA PHE A 161 8.46 -12.90 -2.63
C PHE A 161 9.97 -12.90 -2.82
N SER A 162 10.47 -12.23 -3.86
CA SER A 162 11.90 -12.03 -4.07
C SER A 162 12.15 -10.73 -4.82
N PHE A 163 13.42 -10.34 -4.90
CA PHE A 163 13.85 -9.21 -5.71
C PHE A 163 14.66 -9.68 -6.91
N SER A 164 14.48 -9.01 -8.06
CA SER A 164 15.41 -9.07 -9.19
C SER A 164 16.06 -7.71 -9.33
N ARG A 165 17.35 -7.68 -9.67
CA ARG A 165 18.09 -6.42 -9.86
C ARG A 165 18.63 -6.34 -11.27
N ASP A 166 18.52 -5.16 -11.85
CA ASP A 166 19.13 -4.77 -13.11
C ASP A 166 19.63 -3.34 -12.98
N ASP A 167 20.94 -3.14 -12.90
CA ASP A 167 21.59 -1.88 -12.52
C ASP A 167 21.01 -1.24 -11.24
N ASP A 168 20.32 -0.10 -11.36
CA ASP A 168 19.69 0.63 -10.26
C ASP A 168 18.22 0.24 -10.04
N GLN A 169 17.66 -0.58 -10.93
CA GLN A 169 16.28 -1.05 -10.88
C GLN A 169 16.15 -2.30 -10.02
N ILE A 170 15.13 -2.29 -9.17
CA ILE A 170 14.72 -3.42 -8.35
C ILE A 170 13.29 -3.80 -8.73
N THR A 171 13.07 -5.06 -9.10
CA THR A 171 11.74 -5.60 -9.40
C THR A 171 11.30 -6.52 -8.26
N LEU A 172 10.17 -6.21 -7.63
CA LEU A 172 9.49 -7.12 -6.72
C LEU A 172 8.84 -8.24 -7.52
N ARG A 173 9.04 -9.48 -7.08
CA ARG A 173 8.44 -10.68 -7.69
C ARG A 173 7.66 -11.47 -6.65
N HIS A 174 6.54 -12.03 -7.07
CA HIS A 174 5.73 -12.95 -6.27
C HIS A 174 5.73 -14.34 -6.93
N LEU A 175 5.91 -15.39 -6.15
CA LEU A 175 5.87 -16.77 -6.65
C LEU A 175 4.41 -17.23 -6.77
N ALA A 176 3.95 -17.47 -8.00
CA ALA A 176 2.63 -18.04 -8.30
C ALA A 176 2.76 -19.14 -9.35
N ASP A 177 2.07 -20.27 -9.14
CA ASP A 177 2.12 -21.44 -10.03
C ASP A 177 3.56 -21.86 -10.39
N ASP A 178 4.43 -21.96 -9.37
CA ASP A 178 5.86 -22.28 -9.49
C ASP A 178 6.67 -21.34 -10.41
N ARG A 179 6.15 -20.12 -10.65
CA ARG A 179 6.81 -19.10 -11.47
C ARG A 179 6.89 -17.77 -10.73
N TRP A 180 8.02 -17.09 -10.89
CA TRP A 180 8.18 -15.73 -10.41
C TRP A 180 7.46 -14.76 -11.34
N MET A 181 6.50 -14.03 -10.78
CA MET A 181 5.68 -13.06 -11.48
C MET A 181 6.08 -11.64 -11.05
N ASP A 182 6.52 -10.81 -12.00
CA ASP A 182 6.89 -9.43 -11.72
C ASP A 182 5.68 -8.62 -11.24
N GLN A 183 5.83 -7.89 -10.13
CA GLN A 183 4.75 -7.11 -9.52
C GLN A 183 4.90 -5.63 -9.89
N TYR A 184 5.97 -5.00 -9.41
CA TYR A 184 6.33 -3.63 -9.72
C TYR A 184 7.86 -3.46 -9.66
N ARG A 185 8.35 -2.43 -10.36
CA ARG A 185 9.76 -2.06 -10.43
C ARG A 185 9.98 -0.68 -9.84
N PHE A 186 11.10 -0.46 -9.16
CA PHE A 186 11.42 0.79 -8.48
C PHE A 186 12.94 1.00 -8.40
N THR A 187 13.36 2.25 -8.15
CA THR A 187 14.73 2.57 -7.71
C THR A 187 14.74 2.90 -6.23
N LEU A 188 15.92 3.04 -5.64
CA LEU A 188 16.07 3.49 -4.25
C LEU A 188 16.11 5.01 -4.11
N ASP A 189 15.85 5.75 -5.19
CA ASP A 189 15.81 7.21 -5.15
C ASP A 189 14.56 7.69 -4.42
N PRO A 190 14.71 8.65 -3.49
CA PRO A 190 13.58 9.20 -2.77
C PRO A 190 12.65 9.97 -3.71
N VAL A 191 11.35 9.79 -3.55
CA VAL A 191 10.33 10.61 -4.20
C VAL A 191 9.61 11.52 -3.21
N THR A 192 9.18 12.67 -3.71
CA THR A 192 8.26 13.59 -3.04
C THR A 192 6.82 13.36 -3.55
N PRO A 193 5.80 13.83 -2.81
CA PRO A 193 4.42 13.81 -3.32
C PRO A 193 4.27 14.42 -4.72
N ALA A 194 5.00 15.52 -4.99
CA ALA A 194 4.95 16.21 -6.28
C ALA A 194 5.48 15.36 -7.44
N ASP A 195 6.42 14.46 -7.18
CA ASP A 195 6.93 13.53 -8.20
C ASP A 195 5.88 12.48 -8.62
N LEU A 196 4.86 12.26 -7.77
CA LEU A 196 3.76 11.31 -8.00
C LEU A 196 2.52 11.97 -8.61
N ASP A 197 2.44 13.32 -8.59
CA ASP A 197 1.28 14.06 -9.07
C ASP A 197 0.93 13.77 -10.54
N PRO A 198 1.89 13.72 -11.49
CA PRO A 198 1.56 13.44 -12.89
C PRO A 198 0.91 12.06 -13.08
N ALA A 199 1.40 11.04 -12.37
CA ALA A 199 0.82 9.71 -12.41
C ALA A 199 -0.57 9.67 -11.74
N ASN A 200 -0.71 10.33 -10.59
CA ASN A 200 -2.00 10.46 -9.89
C ASN A 200 -3.05 11.14 -10.78
N GLU A 201 -2.72 12.23 -11.46
CA GLU A 201 -3.59 12.93 -12.42
C GLU A 201 -4.01 12.05 -13.60
N PHE A 202 -3.05 11.35 -14.21
CA PHE A 202 -3.32 10.46 -15.32
C PHE A 202 -4.23 9.29 -14.89
N LEU A 203 -3.84 8.56 -13.83
CA LEU A 203 -4.53 7.35 -13.41
C LEU A 203 -5.96 7.62 -12.91
N GLN A 204 -6.21 8.79 -12.30
CA GLN A 204 -7.52 9.13 -11.74
C GLN A 204 -8.51 9.69 -12.78
N THR A 205 -8.04 10.03 -13.98
CA THR A 205 -8.88 10.61 -15.04
C THR A 205 -8.90 9.80 -16.33
N SER A 206 -7.90 8.94 -16.55
CA SER A 206 -7.77 8.18 -17.78
C SER A 206 -8.97 7.23 -17.98
N PRO A 207 -9.64 7.28 -19.14
CA PRO A 207 -10.76 6.38 -19.45
C PRO A 207 -10.30 4.95 -19.74
N THR A 208 -8.99 4.72 -19.90
CA THR A 208 -8.43 3.40 -20.21
C THR A 208 -8.10 2.59 -18.97
N THR A 209 -8.10 3.20 -17.78
CA THR A 209 -7.81 2.50 -16.52
C THR A 209 -9.10 1.93 -15.93
N HIS A 210 -8.99 0.76 -15.32
CA HIS A 210 -10.13 0.16 -14.61
C HIS A 210 -10.55 0.99 -13.38
N PHE A 211 -9.64 1.82 -12.85
CA PHE A 211 -9.86 2.67 -11.68
C PHE A 211 -10.95 3.72 -11.85
N THR A 212 -11.20 4.20 -13.08
CA THR A 212 -12.22 5.25 -13.34
C THR A 212 -13.59 4.67 -13.70
N THR A 213 -13.66 3.39 -14.06
CA THR A 213 -14.86 2.78 -14.67
C THR A 213 -15.60 1.82 -13.75
N LYS A 214 -14.94 1.23 -12.75
CA LYS A 214 -15.54 0.24 -11.85
C LYS A 214 -15.13 0.50 -10.40
N PRO A 215 -16.07 0.49 -9.43
CA PRO A 215 -15.72 0.63 -8.03
C PRO A 215 -15.11 -0.68 -7.52
N PHE A 216 -14.15 -0.56 -6.59
CA PHE A 216 -13.63 -1.67 -5.83
C PHE A 216 -13.22 -1.24 -4.41
N ALA A 217 -13.20 -2.21 -3.50
CA ALA A 217 -12.57 -2.09 -2.20
C ALA A 217 -11.95 -3.44 -1.80
N THR A 218 -10.78 -3.43 -1.16
CA THR A 218 -10.14 -4.64 -0.65
C THR A 218 -9.38 -4.39 0.64
N ARG A 219 -9.36 -5.37 1.54
CA ARG A 219 -8.59 -5.36 2.79
C ARG A 219 -8.33 -6.77 3.30
N LEU A 220 -7.36 -6.92 4.19
CA LEU A 220 -7.16 -8.17 4.92
C LEU A 220 -8.28 -8.42 5.94
N ILE A 221 -8.53 -9.69 6.21
CA ILE A 221 -9.39 -10.17 7.29
C ILE A 221 -8.49 -10.64 8.43
N ASP A 222 -8.79 -10.27 9.68
CA ASP A 222 -8.15 -10.77 10.90
C ASP A 222 -6.60 -10.75 10.91
N GLY A 223 -6.00 -9.72 10.28
CA GLY A 223 -4.54 -9.61 10.18
C GLY A 223 -3.90 -10.40 9.04
N GLY A 224 -4.69 -11.05 8.17
CA GLY A 224 -4.25 -11.84 7.03
C GLY A 224 -3.87 -13.29 7.37
N PRO A 225 -3.62 -14.15 6.35
CA PRO A 225 -3.50 -13.81 4.92
C PRO A 225 -4.82 -13.72 4.16
N ASP A 226 -5.93 -13.99 4.85
CA ASP A 226 -7.28 -13.92 4.29
C ASP A 226 -7.65 -12.49 3.89
N ARG A 227 -8.48 -12.38 2.85
CA ARG A 227 -8.79 -11.11 2.19
C ARG A 227 -10.22 -11.08 1.72
N VAL A 228 -10.86 -9.93 1.86
CA VAL A 228 -12.13 -9.61 1.20
C VAL A 228 -11.88 -8.56 0.13
N THR A 229 -12.48 -8.76 -1.04
CA THR A 229 -12.44 -7.84 -2.17
C THR A 229 -13.84 -7.70 -2.74
N LEU A 230 -14.40 -6.49 -2.67
CA LEU A 230 -15.63 -6.13 -3.37
C LEU A 230 -15.25 -5.46 -4.68
N VAL A 231 -15.72 -6.01 -5.80
CA VAL A 231 -15.65 -5.36 -7.11
C VAL A 231 -17.07 -5.02 -7.57
N HIS A 232 -17.21 -4.42 -8.75
CA HIS A 232 -18.48 -3.87 -9.25
C HIS A 232 -19.70 -4.82 -9.25
N ASP A 233 -19.51 -6.13 -9.30
CA ASP A 233 -20.57 -7.12 -9.53
C ASP A 233 -20.50 -8.36 -8.62
N ARG A 234 -19.53 -8.41 -7.69
CA ARG A 234 -19.32 -9.55 -6.79
C ARG A 234 -18.46 -9.21 -5.58
N LEU A 235 -18.71 -9.93 -4.50
CA LEU A 235 -17.83 -10.05 -3.33
C LEU A 235 -16.93 -11.27 -3.52
N LYS A 236 -15.64 -11.11 -3.29
CA LYS A 236 -14.65 -12.18 -3.31
C LYS A 236 -14.02 -12.31 -1.94
N MET A 237 -13.84 -13.54 -1.48
CA MET A 237 -13.13 -13.82 -0.24
C MET A 237 -12.09 -14.90 -0.48
N ARG A 238 -10.85 -14.63 -0.06
CA ARG A 238 -9.81 -15.65 0.05
C ARG A 238 -9.77 -16.13 1.49
N SER A 239 -9.98 -17.42 1.70
CA SER A 239 -9.78 -18.08 2.98
C SER A 239 -9.02 -19.39 2.79
N ASP A 240 -7.97 -19.61 3.58
CA ASP A 240 -7.08 -20.77 3.49
C ASP A 240 -6.55 -21.04 2.06
N GLY A 241 -6.27 -19.95 1.33
CA GLY A 241 -5.79 -20.00 -0.06
C GLY A 241 -6.86 -20.30 -1.11
N VAL A 242 -8.12 -20.48 -0.72
CA VAL A 242 -9.25 -20.76 -1.62
C VAL A 242 -10.09 -19.51 -1.81
N TRP A 243 -10.46 -19.21 -3.06
CA TRP A 243 -11.38 -18.13 -3.39
C TRP A 243 -12.82 -18.61 -3.43
N ALA A 244 -13.70 -17.90 -2.73
CA ALA A 244 -15.14 -17.95 -2.89
C ALA A 244 -15.64 -16.60 -3.45
N GLU A 245 -16.64 -16.65 -4.31
CA GLU A 245 -17.24 -15.45 -4.92
C GLU A 245 -18.77 -15.50 -4.81
N TRP A 246 -19.38 -14.37 -4.50
CA TRP A 246 -20.83 -14.18 -4.45
C TRP A 246 -21.23 -13.00 -5.33
N PRO A 247 -22.21 -13.14 -6.24
CA PRO A 247 -22.74 -12.02 -7.00
C PRO A 247 -23.26 -10.91 -6.08
N VAL A 248 -23.04 -9.65 -6.47
CA VAL A 248 -23.53 -8.46 -5.77
C VAL A 248 -24.14 -7.54 -6.82
N THR A 249 -25.43 -7.25 -6.69
CA THR A 249 -26.11 -6.32 -7.59
C THR A 249 -25.74 -4.86 -7.27
N PRO A 250 -25.94 -3.91 -8.20
CA PRO A 250 -25.71 -2.49 -7.94
C PRO A 250 -26.47 -1.95 -6.72
N ASP A 251 -27.69 -2.46 -6.45
CA ASP A 251 -28.52 -2.03 -5.32
C ASP A 251 -28.00 -2.59 -3.97
N GLU A 252 -27.37 -3.76 -3.97
CA GLU A 252 -26.76 -4.38 -2.79
C GLU A 252 -25.37 -3.81 -2.47
N TRP A 253 -24.67 -3.30 -3.50
CA TRP A 253 -23.26 -2.88 -3.41
C TRP A 253 -22.96 -1.91 -2.25
N PRO A 254 -23.76 -0.85 -1.99
CA PRO A 254 -23.52 0.05 -0.86
C PRO A 254 -23.62 -0.63 0.51
N ALA A 255 -24.54 -1.60 0.65
CA ALA A 255 -24.73 -2.33 1.90
C ALA A 255 -23.54 -3.26 2.16
N VAL A 256 -23.09 -4.00 1.13
CA VAL A 256 -21.90 -4.87 1.22
C VAL A 256 -20.64 -4.06 1.49
N LEU A 257 -20.50 -2.88 0.86
CA LEU A 257 -19.40 -1.97 1.14
C LEU A 257 -19.38 -1.54 2.62
N THR A 258 -20.55 -1.17 3.17
CA THR A 258 -20.66 -0.74 4.56
C THR A 258 -20.35 -1.88 5.52
N GLU A 259 -20.93 -3.05 5.29
CA GLU A 259 -20.75 -4.24 6.14
C GLU A 259 -19.29 -4.68 6.21
N TRP A 260 -18.64 -4.81 5.05
CA TRP A 260 -17.31 -5.40 4.99
C TRP A 260 -16.18 -4.39 5.17
N PHE A 261 -16.39 -3.12 4.83
CA PHE A 261 -15.32 -2.12 4.79
C PHE A 261 -15.59 -0.91 5.68
N GLY A 262 -16.78 -0.78 6.27
CA GLY A 262 -17.15 0.39 7.05
C GLY A 262 -17.21 1.68 6.22
N LEU A 263 -17.37 1.57 4.90
CA LEU A 263 -17.36 2.69 3.96
C LEU A 263 -18.76 2.96 3.42
N THR A 264 -19.04 4.24 3.16
CA THR A 264 -20.17 4.70 2.35
C THR A 264 -19.70 5.13 0.96
N PRO A 265 -20.45 4.88 -0.13
CA PRO A 265 -20.07 5.25 -1.49
C PRO A 265 -19.73 6.73 -1.69
#